data_AF-A0A954QX12-F1
#
_entry.id   AF-A0A954QX12-F1
#
_cell.length_a   1.000
_cell.length_b   1.000
_cell.length_c   1.000
_cell.angle_alpha   90.00
_cell.angle_beta   90.00
_cell.angle_gamma   90.00
#
_symmetry.space_group_name_H-M   'P 1'
#
loop_
_entity.id
_entity.type
_entity.pdbx_description
1 polymer ?
#
loop_
_entity_poly.entity_id
_entity_poly.type
_entity_poly.pdbx_seq_one_letter_code
_entity_poly.pdbx_strand_id
1 'polypeptide(L)'
;VRTNMATLIGGATEQTIIARVGQGIVTTIGSANSHMDVLQTPDRISKGLLKSGLDANTAFEIVSIDILDIDIGENIGARLHTDQAHADMRVALAAAEARRAGAIARQREMSALIIENRSLIVAAEAHVARAMAVAFTTAGDQYTNHVHIPLGSLADGIISGVGIHA
;
A
#
# COMPACT_ATOMS: atom_id res chain seq x y z
N VAL A 1 -51.20 -13.02 39.58
CA VAL A 1 -50.90 -14.37 39.05
C VAL A 1 -52.03 -15.29 39.44
N ARG A 2 -52.66 -15.97 38.48
CA ARG A 2 -53.66 -17.01 38.72
C ARG A 2 -53.03 -18.36 38.38
N THR A 3 -53.24 -19.36 39.23
CA THR A 3 -52.62 -20.68 39.08
C THR A 3 -53.68 -21.71 38.68
N ASN A 4 -53.46 -22.42 37.58
CA ASN A 4 -54.34 -23.50 37.14
C ASN A 4 -53.97 -24.81 37.87
N MET A 5 -54.84 -25.23 38.79
CA MET A 5 -54.63 -26.38 39.67
C MET A 5 -54.55 -27.73 38.94
N ALA A 6 -55.09 -27.85 37.72
CA ALA A 6 -55.06 -29.08 36.93
C ALA A 6 -53.65 -29.43 36.37
N THR A 7 -52.77 -28.44 36.29
CA THR A 7 -51.41 -28.51 35.68
C THR A 7 -50.29 -28.38 36.70
N LEU A 8 -50.62 -28.37 38.00
CA LEU A 8 -49.72 -28.02 39.10
C LEU A 8 -48.61 -29.06 39.35
N ILE A 9 -48.80 -30.30 38.91
CA ILE A 9 -47.87 -31.42 39.19
C ILE A 9 -47.21 -31.85 37.88
N GLY A 10 -45.91 -31.53 37.74
CA GLY A 10 -45.09 -31.92 36.58
C GLY A 10 -45.05 -30.93 35.41
N GLY A 11 -45.73 -29.78 35.50
CA GLY A 11 -45.71 -28.72 34.48
C GLY A 11 -44.46 -27.82 34.53
N ALA A 12 -44.27 -27.02 33.48
CA ALA A 12 -43.19 -26.04 33.41
C ALA A 12 -43.25 -25.02 34.58
N THR A 13 -42.11 -24.78 35.23
CA THR A 13 -41.99 -23.86 36.37
C THR A 13 -42.06 -22.39 35.93
N GLU A 14 -42.25 -21.48 36.88
CA GLU A 14 -42.20 -20.03 36.65
C GLU A 14 -40.94 -19.58 35.89
N GLN A 15 -39.77 -20.16 36.21
CA GLN A 15 -38.52 -19.88 35.51
C GLN A 15 -38.58 -20.19 34.00
N THR A 16 -39.34 -21.21 33.62
CA THR A 16 -39.54 -21.56 32.21
C THR A 16 -40.39 -20.50 31.50
N ILE A 17 -41.40 -19.94 32.18
CA ILE A 17 -42.19 -18.83 31.66
C ILE A 17 -41.32 -17.59 31.46
N ILE A 18 -40.50 -17.24 32.44
CA ILE A 18 -39.58 -16.09 32.34
C ILE A 18 -38.64 -16.27 31.14
N ALA A 19 -38.08 -17.47 30.96
CA ALA A 19 -37.21 -17.77 29.83
C ALA A 19 -37.94 -17.65 28.47
N ARG A 20 -39.18 -18.16 28.38
CA ARG A 20 -40.01 -18.01 27.17
C ARG A 20 -40.35 -16.56 26.87
N VAL A 21 -40.70 -15.77 27.89
CA VAL A 21 -40.94 -14.32 27.74
C VAL A 21 -39.69 -13.65 27.20
N GLY A 22 -38.51 -13.94 27.77
CA GLY A 22 -37.23 -13.44 27.27
C GLY A 22 -36.98 -13.81 25.80
N GLN A 23 -37.15 -15.07 25.43
CA GLN A 23 -36.99 -15.53 24.05
C GLN A 23 -38.00 -14.88 23.10
N GLY A 24 -39.25 -14.75 23.53
CA GLY A 24 -40.29 -14.07 22.78
C GLY A 24 -39.93 -12.61 22.51
N ILE A 25 -39.35 -11.90 23.50
CA ILE A 25 -38.98 -10.48 23.36
C ILE A 25 -37.94 -10.35 22.26
N VAL A 26 -36.86 -11.14 22.35
CA VAL A 26 -35.78 -11.16 21.36
C VAL A 26 -36.31 -11.49 19.97
N THR A 27 -37.22 -12.47 19.86
CA THR A 27 -37.79 -12.90 18.58
C THR A 27 -38.71 -11.84 17.98
N THR A 28 -39.52 -11.17 18.80
CA THR A 28 -40.44 -10.13 18.35
C THR A 28 -39.69 -8.88 17.87
N ILE A 29 -38.60 -8.52 18.56
CA ILE A 29 -37.72 -7.42 18.13
C ILE A 29 -36.96 -7.80 16.86
N GLY A 30 -36.40 -9.02 16.82
CA GLY A 30 -35.61 -9.50 15.69
C GLY A 30 -36.42 -9.80 14.42
N SER A 31 -37.74 -10.00 14.53
CA SER A 31 -38.64 -10.19 13.39
C SER A 31 -39.30 -8.89 12.89
N ALA A 32 -39.07 -7.77 13.57
CA ALA A 32 -39.50 -6.46 13.08
C ALA A 32 -38.68 -6.05 11.84
N ASN A 33 -39.33 -5.40 10.88
CA ASN A 33 -38.68 -4.95 9.63
C ASN A 33 -37.56 -3.93 9.91
N SER A 34 -37.79 -3.05 10.90
CA SER A 34 -36.82 -2.08 11.35
C SER A 34 -36.86 -1.98 12.88
N HIS A 35 -35.69 -1.81 13.51
CA HIS A 35 -35.61 -1.50 14.93
C HIS A 35 -36.36 -0.19 15.27
N MET A 36 -36.46 0.74 14.32
CA MET A 36 -37.24 1.98 14.48
C MET A 36 -38.74 1.72 14.61
N ASP A 37 -39.27 0.69 13.95
CA ASP A 37 -40.69 0.34 14.03
C ASP A 37 -41.07 -0.10 15.45
N VAL A 38 -40.13 -0.76 16.13
CA VAL A 38 -40.27 -1.20 17.51
C VAL A 38 -40.22 0.00 18.47
N LEU A 39 -39.30 0.94 18.22
CA LEU A 39 -39.12 2.14 19.04
C LEU A 39 -40.29 3.12 18.92
N GLN A 40 -40.94 3.20 17.75
CA GLN A 40 -42.11 4.06 17.55
C GLN A 40 -43.33 3.59 18.34
N THR A 41 -43.44 2.29 18.63
CA THR A 41 -44.58 1.74 19.39
C THR A 41 -44.15 0.49 20.17
N PRO A 42 -43.55 0.66 21.37
CA PRO A 42 -43.07 -0.44 22.20
C PRO A 42 -44.15 -1.48 22.52
N ASP A 43 -45.40 -1.06 22.70
CA ASP A 43 -46.57 -1.92 22.97
C ASP A 43 -46.80 -3.03 21.93
N ARG A 44 -46.22 -2.91 20.72
CA ARG A 44 -46.30 -3.96 19.72
C ARG A 44 -45.56 -5.22 20.17
N ILE A 45 -44.49 -5.07 20.94
CA ILE A 45 -43.75 -6.20 21.53
C ILE A 45 -44.67 -6.97 22.48
N SER A 46 -45.26 -6.30 23.49
CA SER A 46 -46.12 -6.95 24.48
C SER A 46 -47.35 -7.61 23.85
N LYS A 47 -47.99 -6.97 22.87
CA LYS A 47 -49.12 -7.54 22.12
C LYS A 47 -48.71 -8.75 21.29
N GLY A 48 -47.51 -8.74 20.69
CA GLY A 48 -46.95 -9.88 19.96
C GLY A 48 -46.64 -11.08 20.86
N LEU A 49 -46.11 -10.80 22.05
CA LEU A 49 -45.81 -11.79 23.08
C LEU A 49 -47.06 -12.48 23.62
N LEU A 50 -48.09 -11.71 23.99
CA LEU A 50 -49.35 -12.27 24.48
C LEU A 50 -50.04 -13.15 23.42
N LYS A 51 -49.93 -12.79 22.14
CA LYS A 51 -50.44 -13.62 21.02
C LYS A 51 -49.66 -14.92 20.81
N SER A 52 -48.42 -15.00 21.29
CA SER A 52 -47.53 -16.14 21.07
C SER A 52 -47.79 -17.31 22.04
N GLY A 53 -48.70 -17.15 23.01
CA GLY A 53 -49.12 -18.25 23.90
C GLY A 53 -48.00 -18.75 24.81
N LEU A 54 -47.26 -17.81 25.43
CA LEU A 54 -46.07 -18.09 26.25
C LEU A 54 -46.36 -18.95 27.49
N ASP A 55 -47.59 -18.88 27.99
CA ASP A 55 -48.13 -19.63 29.13
C ASP A 55 -48.72 -21.00 28.77
N ALA A 56 -48.68 -21.38 27.48
CA ALA A 56 -49.18 -22.67 27.02
C ALA A 56 -48.49 -23.82 27.75
N ASN A 57 -49.32 -24.80 28.13
CA ASN A 57 -48.91 -26.03 28.82
C ASN A 57 -48.19 -25.76 30.17
N THR A 58 -48.61 -24.72 30.89
CA THR A 58 -48.10 -24.38 32.21
C THR A 58 -49.24 -24.13 33.20
N ALA A 59 -48.94 -24.18 34.50
CA ALA A 59 -49.91 -23.85 35.55
C ALA A 59 -50.09 -22.33 35.75
N PHE A 60 -49.39 -21.49 34.99
CA PHE A 60 -49.40 -20.04 35.12
C PHE A 60 -50.17 -19.40 33.96
N GLU A 61 -50.77 -18.24 34.22
CA GLU A 61 -51.44 -17.39 33.21
C GLU A 61 -50.75 -16.02 33.20
N ILE A 62 -50.37 -15.54 32.01
CA ILE A 62 -49.79 -14.20 31.85
C ILE A 62 -50.93 -13.19 31.70
N VAL A 63 -51.02 -12.24 32.64
CA VAL A 63 -52.09 -11.22 32.64
C VAL A 63 -51.72 -10.03 31.75
N SER A 64 -50.54 -9.46 31.97
CA SER A 64 -50.01 -8.35 31.16
C SER A 64 -48.49 -8.44 31.04
N ILE A 65 -47.97 -7.81 30.00
CA ILE A 65 -46.55 -7.56 29.81
C ILE A 65 -46.45 -6.07 29.49
N ASP A 66 -45.80 -5.32 30.36
CA ASP A 66 -45.67 -3.88 30.22
C ASP A 66 -44.21 -3.52 29.97
N ILE A 67 -43.96 -2.61 29.02
CA ILE A 67 -42.61 -2.11 28.72
C ILE A 67 -42.50 -0.74 29.36
N LEU A 68 -41.53 -0.59 30.27
CA LEU A 68 -41.34 0.66 31.01
C LEU A 68 -40.52 1.65 30.18
N ASP A 69 -39.38 1.22 29.64
CA ASP A 69 -38.51 2.05 28.82
C ASP A 69 -37.65 1.17 27.88
N ILE A 70 -37.14 1.77 26.81
CA ILE A 70 -36.20 1.14 25.88
C ILE A 70 -35.00 2.06 25.71
N ASP A 71 -33.86 1.65 26.26
CA ASP A 71 -32.59 2.33 26.04
C ASP A 71 -31.92 1.88 24.74
N ILE A 72 -31.59 2.86 23.89
CA ILE A 72 -30.79 2.62 22.69
C ILE A 72 -29.33 2.87 23.04
N GLY A 73 -28.49 1.90 22.74
CA GLY A 73 -27.04 2.02 22.88
C GLY A 73 -26.40 2.85 21.77
N GLU A 74 -25.11 2.59 21.54
CA GLU A 74 -24.34 3.30 20.54
C GLU A 74 -24.76 2.96 19.11
N ASN A 75 -24.79 3.98 18.24
CA ASN A 75 -25.05 3.78 16.83
C ASN A 75 -23.81 3.20 16.13
N ILE A 76 -23.74 1.87 16.09
CA ILE A 76 -22.64 1.11 15.48
C ILE A 76 -22.44 1.50 14.01
N GLY A 77 -23.52 1.78 13.26
CA GLY A 77 -23.44 2.19 11.86
C GLY A 77 -22.70 3.51 11.68
N ALA A 78 -23.05 4.53 12.47
CA ALA A 78 -22.37 5.82 12.43
C ALA A 78 -20.89 5.72 12.81
N ARG A 79 -20.57 4.91 13.83
CA ARG A 79 -19.18 4.65 14.23
C ARG A 79 -18.42 3.94 13.12
N LEU A 80 -18.96 2.86 12.55
CA LEU A 80 -18.33 2.13 11.45
C LEU A 80 -18.09 3.02 10.23
N HIS A 81 -19.04 3.90 9.89
CA HIS A 81 -18.84 4.86 8.80
C HIS A 81 -17.69 5.83 9.08
N THR A 82 -17.56 6.28 10.34
CA THR A 82 -16.45 7.14 10.76
C THR A 82 -15.12 6.39 10.68
N ASP A 83 -15.07 5.15 11.18
CA ASP A 83 -13.88 4.30 11.13
C ASP A 83 -13.46 3.98 9.68
N GLN A 84 -14.43 3.71 8.81
CA GLN A 84 -14.21 3.52 7.37
C GLN A 84 -13.60 4.77 6.74
N ALA A 85 -14.17 5.95 7.01
CA ALA A 85 -13.65 7.21 6.50
C ALA A 85 -12.21 7.49 6.99
N HIS A 86 -11.90 7.17 8.24
CA HIS A 86 -10.54 7.27 8.77
C HIS A 86 -9.58 6.27 8.11
N ALA A 87 -10.02 5.04 7.86
CA ALA A 87 -9.22 4.06 7.15
C ALA A 87 -8.94 4.51 5.71
N ASP A 88 -9.95 4.98 4.99
CA ASP A 88 -9.83 5.50 3.62
C ASP A 88 -8.88 6.70 3.58
N MET A 89 -8.99 7.62 4.54
CA MET A 89 -8.06 8.74 4.67
C MET A 89 -6.61 8.27 4.85
N ARG A 90 -6.38 7.27 5.71
CA ARG A 90 -5.04 6.70 5.93
C ARG A 90 -4.46 6.05 4.66
N VAL A 91 -5.27 5.31 3.92
CA VAL A 91 -4.88 4.71 2.65
C VAL A 91 -4.51 5.78 1.63
N ALA A 92 -5.33 6.82 1.51
CA ALA A 92 -5.08 7.94 0.60
C ALA A 92 -3.79 8.69 0.93
N LEU A 93 -3.54 8.95 2.21
CA LEU A 93 -2.30 9.57 2.69
C LEU A 93 -1.07 8.70 2.40
N ALA A 94 -1.13 7.40 2.70
CA ALA A 94 -0.05 6.47 2.40
C ALA A 94 0.26 6.39 0.90
N ALA A 95 -0.77 6.41 0.05
CA ALA A 95 -0.60 6.44 -1.40
C ALA A 95 0.01 7.76 -1.90
N ALA A 96 -0.29 8.89 -1.26
CA ALA A 96 0.35 10.17 -1.56
C ALA A 96 1.83 10.18 -1.14
N GLU A 97 2.14 9.66 0.04
CA GLU A 97 3.50 9.50 0.56
C GLU A 97 4.34 8.60 -0.36
N ALA A 98 3.80 7.44 -0.76
CA ALA A 98 4.46 6.50 -1.66
C ALA A 98 4.76 7.13 -3.03
N ARG A 99 3.82 7.92 -3.58
CA ARG A 99 4.03 8.67 -4.82
C ARG A 99 5.16 9.69 -4.68
N ARG A 100 5.21 10.41 -3.56
CA ARG A 100 6.27 11.39 -3.28
C ARG A 100 7.63 10.72 -3.14
N ALA A 101 7.72 9.65 -2.36
CA ALA A 101 8.94 8.87 -2.18
C ALA A 101 9.43 8.31 -3.53
N GLY A 102 8.54 7.76 -4.34
CA GLY A 102 8.85 7.26 -5.68
C GLY A 102 9.36 8.35 -6.63
N ALA A 103 8.80 9.56 -6.58
CA ALA A 103 9.28 10.68 -7.37
C ALA A 103 10.72 11.10 -6.98
N ILE A 104 11.01 11.15 -5.67
CA ILE A 104 12.35 11.48 -5.16
C ILE A 104 13.36 10.40 -5.57
N ALA A 105 12.99 9.12 -5.46
CA ALA A 105 13.84 8.00 -5.87
C ALA A 105 14.18 8.10 -7.38
N ARG A 106 13.17 8.30 -8.23
CA ARG A 106 13.39 8.49 -9.67
C ARG A 106 14.28 9.69 -9.98
N GLN A 107 14.11 10.81 -9.27
CA GLN A 107 14.97 11.98 -9.44
C GLN A 107 16.44 11.65 -9.12
N ARG A 108 16.69 10.87 -8.06
CA ARG A 108 18.04 10.42 -7.68
C ARG A 108 18.63 9.46 -8.70
N GLU A 109 17.85 8.49 -9.19
CA GLU A 109 18.26 7.57 -10.25
C GLU A 109 18.65 8.33 -11.52
N MET A 110 17.82 9.28 -11.96
CA MET A 110 18.11 10.10 -13.14
C MET A 110 19.36 10.95 -12.95
N SER A 111 19.56 11.50 -11.75
CA SER A 111 20.76 12.28 -11.42
C SER A 111 22.02 11.40 -11.46
N ALA A 112 21.95 10.18 -10.92
CA ALA A 112 23.05 9.22 -10.98
C ALA A 112 23.36 8.80 -12.43
N LEU A 113 22.32 8.57 -13.24
CA LEU A 113 22.46 8.22 -14.66
C LEU A 113 23.14 9.33 -15.47
N ILE A 114 22.85 10.61 -15.18
CA ILE A 114 23.55 11.74 -15.82
C ILE A 114 25.05 11.72 -15.47
N ILE A 115 25.40 11.44 -14.22
CA ILE A 115 26.81 11.38 -13.77
C ILE A 115 27.54 10.21 -14.43
N GLU A 116 26.90 9.04 -14.50
CA GLU A 116 27.44 7.85 -15.17
C GLU A 116 27.71 8.13 -16.65
N ASN A 117 26.71 8.64 -17.39
CA ASN A 117 26.86 8.97 -18.80
C ASN A 117 27.94 10.03 -19.03
N ARG A 118 28.01 11.06 -18.18
CA ARG A 118 29.07 12.07 -18.27
C ARG A 118 30.46 11.47 -18.05
N SER A 119 30.59 10.52 -17.14
CA SER A 119 31.86 9.81 -16.90
C SER A 119 32.28 8.99 -18.13
N LEU A 120 31.33 8.35 -18.82
CA LEU A 120 31.59 7.63 -20.06
C LEU A 120 32.07 8.56 -21.19
N ILE A 121 31.45 9.74 -21.33
CA ILE A 121 31.88 10.75 -22.31
C ILE A 121 33.32 11.20 -22.04
N VAL A 122 33.63 11.55 -20.79
CA VAL A 122 34.98 11.99 -20.40
C VAL A 122 36.01 10.88 -20.64
N ALA A 123 35.67 9.62 -20.36
CA ALA A 123 36.56 8.50 -20.67
C ALA A 123 36.82 8.36 -22.18
N ALA A 124 35.79 8.49 -23.02
CA ALA A 124 35.91 8.45 -24.47
C ALA A 124 36.79 9.62 -24.99
N GLU A 125 36.58 10.84 -24.50
CA GLU A 125 37.40 12.01 -24.83
C GLU A 125 38.87 11.80 -24.45
N ALA A 126 39.13 11.25 -23.27
CA ALA A 126 40.49 10.91 -22.82
C ALA A 126 41.15 9.84 -23.72
N HIS A 127 40.38 8.86 -24.20
CA HIS A 127 40.86 7.86 -25.17
C HIS A 127 41.22 8.49 -26.52
N VAL A 128 40.40 9.40 -27.04
CA VAL A 128 40.69 10.13 -28.28
C VAL A 128 41.95 10.97 -28.14
N ALA A 129 42.07 11.75 -27.05
CA ALA A 129 43.26 12.58 -26.80
C ALA A 129 44.55 11.73 -26.71
N ARG A 130 44.47 10.56 -26.05
CA ARG A 130 45.59 9.62 -25.98
C ARG A 130 45.95 9.07 -27.36
N ALA A 131 44.96 8.66 -28.17
CA ALA A 131 45.19 8.17 -29.52
C ALA A 131 45.82 9.24 -30.43
N MET A 132 45.37 10.49 -30.32
CA MET A 132 45.96 11.63 -31.03
C MET A 132 47.42 11.86 -30.62
N ALA A 133 47.72 11.85 -29.31
CA ALA A 133 49.09 12.00 -28.82
C ALA A 133 50.02 10.90 -29.36
N VAL A 134 49.56 9.64 -29.37
CA VAL A 134 50.31 8.52 -29.96
C VAL A 134 50.53 8.77 -31.45
N ALA A 135 49.49 9.14 -32.21
CA ALA A 135 49.62 9.43 -33.65
C ALA A 135 50.66 10.54 -33.93
N PHE A 136 50.69 11.61 -33.13
CA PHE A 136 51.69 12.67 -33.28
C PHE A 136 53.12 12.19 -32.95
N THR A 137 53.30 11.35 -31.92
CA THR A 137 54.63 10.80 -31.59
C THR A 137 55.15 9.83 -32.65
N THR A 138 54.31 8.92 -33.15
CA THR A 138 54.71 7.95 -34.18
C THR A 138 54.95 8.63 -35.53
N ALA A 139 54.20 9.69 -35.86
CA ALA A 139 54.48 10.49 -37.05
C ALA A 139 55.82 11.21 -36.97
N GLY A 140 56.19 11.77 -35.81
CA GLY A 140 57.50 12.40 -35.60
C GLY A 140 58.68 11.42 -35.77
N ASP A 141 58.50 10.18 -35.35
CA ASP A 141 59.53 9.13 -35.42
C ASP A 141 59.76 8.60 -36.86
N GLN A 142 58.75 8.74 -37.74
CA GLN A 142 58.89 8.41 -39.15
C GLN A 142 59.73 9.43 -39.94
N TYR A 143 59.92 10.66 -39.44
CA TYR A 143 60.76 11.68 -40.08
C TYR A 143 62.23 11.65 -39.61
N THR A 144 62.53 11.07 -38.45
CA THR A 144 63.90 10.96 -37.91
C THR A 144 64.69 9.77 -38.48
N ASN A 145 64.03 8.75 -39.04
CA ASN A 145 64.69 7.52 -39.48
C ASN A 145 65.22 7.53 -40.93
N HIS A 146 65.24 8.70 -41.60
CA HIS A 146 65.74 8.85 -42.98
C HIS A 146 67.02 9.68 -43.13
N VAL A 147 67.72 10.04 -42.05
CA VAL A 147 68.99 10.79 -42.13
C VAL A 147 70.15 10.00 -41.51
N HIS A 148 70.63 8.98 -42.22
CA HIS A 148 71.96 8.41 -42.02
C HIS A 148 72.72 8.48 -43.34
N ILE A 149 73.47 9.55 -43.55
CA ILE A 149 74.42 9.69 -44.67
C ILE A 149 75.81 9.35 -44.11
N PRO A 150 76.44 8.22 -44.48
CA PRO A 150 77.79 7.91 -44.02
C PRO A 150 78.81 8.82 -44.72
N LEU A 151 79.42 9.74 -43.95
CA LEU A 151 80.56 10.56 -44.38
C LEU A 151 81.86 9.77 -44.21
N GLY A 152 82.38 9.19 -45.29
CA GLY A 152 83.76 8.67 -45.30
C GLY A 152 84.05 7.65 -46.40
N SER A 153 84.20 8.09 -47.66
CA SER A 153 84.78 7.28 -48.75
C SER A 153 85.06 8.10 -50.03
N LEU A 154 85.75 9.25 -49.95
CA LEU A 154 86.20 10.00 -51.15
C LEU A 154 87.58 10.66 -50.92
N ALA A 155 88.53 9.94 -50.33
CA ALA A 155 89.92 10.39 -50.20
C ALA A 155 90.86 9.33 -50.75
N ASP A 156 90.75 9.02 -52.05
CA ASP A 156 91.86 8.51 -52.84
C ASP A 156 91.54 8.64 -54.34
N GLY A 157 92.35 9.42 -55.06
CA GLY A 157 92.47 9.27 -56.50
C GLY A 157 92.08 10.46 -57.39
N ILE A 158 92.53 11.70 -57.12
CA ILE A 158 92.76 12.70 -58.19
C ILE A 158 93.99 13.57 -57.86
N ILE A 159 95.19 13.01 -57.97
CA ILE A 159 96.42 13.78 -58.24
C ILE A 159 96.97 13.27 -59.57
N SER A 160 96.57 13.92 -60.65
CA SER A 160 97.30 13.89 -61.93
C SER A 160 96.86 15.06 -62.79
N GLY A 161 97.79 15.97 -63.06
CA GLY A 161 97.83 16.66 -64.34
C GLY A 161 97.35 18.12 -64.39
N VAL A 162 98.34 18.98 -64.64
CA VAL A 162 98.26 20.26 -65.38
C VAL A 162 97.97 21.52 -64.54
N GLY A 163 99.05 22.20 -64.18
CA GLY A 163 99.03 23.65 -63.92
C GLY A 163 99.04 24.47 -65.21
N ILE A 164 98.87 25.78 -65.08
CA ILE A 164 99.59 26.87 -65.79
C ILE A 164 99.07 28.23 -65.29
N HIS A 165 100.04 29.09 -64.92
CA HIS A 165 100.12 30.58 -64.86
C HIS A 165 99.04 31.39 -64.12
N ALA A 166 99.38 32.41 -63.32
CA ALA A 166 100.50 33.35 -63.39
C ALA A 166 101.13 33.66 -62.01
#